data_AF-A0A8C9WN13-F1
#
_entry.id   AF-A0A8C9WN13-F1
#
_cell.length_a   1.000
_cell.length_b   1.000
_cell.length_c   1.000
_cell.angle_alpha   90.00
_cell.angle_beta   90.00
_cell.angle_gamma   90.00
#
_symmetry.space_group_name_H-M   'P 1'
#
loop_
_entity.id
_entity.type
_entity.pdbx_description
1 polymer ?
#
loop_
_entity_poly.entity_id
_entity_poly.type
_entity_poly.pdbx_seq_one_letter_code
_entity_poly.pdbx_strand_id
1 'polypeptide(L)'
;CLVSSGRGSCMPAAVMTSENYNKLLEQCETQELEAPGGVATPQVYGQLLALYLLHNDMNNARYLWKRIPQAIKSANPELTAIWAVGQRIWQRDFPGIYSSIAAYQWSESILPIMEALRESTRRRAFGLVAQAYTSITAEAFAAFVGHSVEEAVRGVVSQGWQADPNTRMVMPQKPDPPPVSLVPNEQQLARLTDYVAFLEN
;
A
#
# COMPACT_ATOMS: atom_id res chain seq x y z
N CYS A 1 -40.70 -5.42 16.05
CA CYS A 1 -39.35 -5.04 16.51
C CYS A 1 -38.47 -6.27 16.53
N LEU A 2 -37.50 -6.35 15.61
CA LEU A 2 -36.20 -7.06 15.66
C LEU A 2 -35.76 -7.34 14.22
N VAL A 3 -35.09 -6.36 13.61
CA VAL A 3 -34.30 -6.57 12.39
C VAL A 3 -32.92 -6.99 12.84
N SER A 4 -32.56 -8.24 12.63
CA SER A 4 -31.21 -8.76 12.80
C SER A 4 -30.33 -8.24 11.66
N SER A 5 -29.47 -7.27 11.99
CA SER A 5 -28.39 -6.81 11.11
C SER A 5 -27.28 -7.86 11.08
N GLY A 6 -27.35 -8.79 10.13
CA GLY A 6 -26.21 -9.60 9.74
C GLY A 6 -25.22 -8.75 8.94
N ARG A 7 -24.17 -8.27 9.61
CA ARG A 7 -23.01 -7.66 8.95
C ARG A 7 -22.34 -8.73 8.10
N GLY A 8 -22.59 -8.71 6.80
CA GLY A 8 -21.81 -9.45 5.83
C GLY A 8 -20.38 -8.93 5.83
N SER A 9 -19.48 -9.70 6.42
CA SER A 9 -18.03 -9.51 6.27
C SER A 9 -17.68 -9.75 4.81
N CYS A 10 -17.57 -8.68 4.02
CA CYS A 10 -17.01 -8.73 2.67
C CYS A 10 -15.49 -8.72 2.78
N MET A 11 -14.91 -9.80 3.32
CA MET A 11 -13.47 -10.05 3.30
C MET A 11 -13.21 -11.46 2.80
N PRO A 12 -12.99 -11.62 1.49
CA PRO A 12 -11.94 -12.55 1.05
C PRO A 12 -11.09 -12.07 -0.15
N ALA A 13 -11.57 -11.17 -1.02
CA ALA A 13 -10.89 -10.94 -2.31
C ALA A 13 -9.53 -10.22 -2.18
N ALA A 14 -9.44 -9.18 -1.33
CA ALA A 14 -8.24 -8.38 -1.17
C ALA A 14 -7.12 -9.09 -0.38
N VAL A 15 -7.47 -10.00 0.54
CA VAL A 15 -6.51 -10.76 1.33
C VAL A 15 -5.85 -11.84 0.46
N MET A 16 -6.63 -12.55 -0.35
CA MET A 16 -6.15 -13.60 -1.25
C MET A 16 -5.19 -13.07 -2.33
N THR A 17 -5.39 -11.84 -2.83
CA THR A 17 -4.45 -11.21 -3.76
C THR A 17 -3.14 -10.78 -3.07
N SER A 18 -3.22 -10.30 -1.83
CA SER A 18 -2.03 -9.89 -1.07
C SER A 18 -1.09 -11.06 -0.74
N GLU A 19 -1.64 -12.22 -0.40
CA GLU A 19 -0.87 -13.44 -0.17
C GLU A 19 -0.19 -13.94 -1.45
N ASN A 20 -0.82 -13.73 -2.61
CA ASN A 20 -0.23 -14.07 -3.90
C ASN A 20 0.93 -13.15 -4.28
N TYR A 21 0.85 -11.84 -4.00
CA TYR A 21 1.96 -10.92 -4.28
C TYR A 21 3.19 -11.16 -3.39
N ASN A 22 2.99 -11.55 -2.12
CA ASN A 22 4.10 -11.96 -1.24
C ASN A 22 4.86 -13.16 -1.81
N LYS A 23 4.12 -14.21 -2.23
CA LYS A 23 4.73 -15.40 -2.85
C LYS A 23 5.43 -15.08 -4.16
N LEU A 24 4.85 -14.19 -4.97
CA LEU A 24 5.49 -13.72 -6.21
C LEU A 24 6.79 -12.95 -5.92
N LEU A 25 6.82 -12.14 -4.86
CA LEU A 25 8.04 -11.43 -4.44
C LEU A 25 9.14 -12.43 -4.07
N GLU A 26 8.84 -13.40 -3.20
CA GLU A 26 9.80 -14.45 -2.79
C GLU A 26 10.34 -15.24 -4.00
N GLN A 27 9.48 -15.58 -4.96
CA GLN A 27 9.88 -16.25 -6.20
C GLN A 27 10.81 -15.39 -7.04
N CYS A 28 10.50 -14.10 -7.20
CA CYS A 28 11.35 -13.19 -7.98
C CYS A 28 12.69 -12.94 -7.29
N GLU A 29 12.73 -12.90 -5.95
CA GLU A 29 13.98 -12.78 -5.17
C GLU A 29 14.85 -14.01 -5.34
N THR A 30 14.25 -15.20 -5.29
CA THR A 30 14.95 -16.47 -5.55
C THR A 30 15.53 -16.51 -6.96
N GLN A 31 14.74 -16.10 -7.96
CA GLN A 31 15.20 -16.02 -9.36
C GLN A 31 16.32 -15.02 -9.57
N GLU A 32 16.37 -13.93 -8.79
CA GLU A 32 17.46 -12.96 -8.87
C GLU A 32 18.76 -13.51 -8.27
N LEU A 33 18.67 -14.28 -7.19
CA LEU A 33 19.82 -14.93 -6.54
C LEU A 33 20.36 -16.12 -7.34
N GLU A 34 19.48 -16.90 -7.95
CA GLU A 34 19.84 -18.08 -8.77
C GLU A 34 20.22 -17.70 -10.21
N ALA A 35 20.18 -16.42 -10.57
CA ALA A 35 20.45 -15.96 -11.91
C ALA A 35 21.87 -16.34 -12.38
N PRO A 36 22.02 -17.03 -13.53
CA PRO A 36 23.32 -17.43 -14.04
C PRO A 36 24.14 -16.18 -14.40
N GLY A 37 25.31 -16.04 -13.78
CA GLY A 37 26.20 -14.88 -13.98
C GLY A 37 25.88 -13.67 -13.09
N GLY A 38 25.00 -13.81 -12.10
CA GLY A 38 24.73 -12.77 -11.10
C GLY A 38 23.94 -11.56 -11.62
N VAL A 39 23.37 -11.66 -12.84
CA VAL A 39 22.53 -10.63 -13.45
C VAL A 39 21.23 -11.28 -13.93
N ALA A 40 20.12 -10.90 -13.32
CA ALA A 40 18.79 -11.42 -13.65
C ALA A 40 18.24 -10.82 -14.95
N THR A 41 17.13 -11.38 -15.43
CA THR A 41 16.45 -10.84 -16.61
C THR A 41 15.79 -9.49 -16.29
N PRO A 42 15.68 -8.58 -17.28
CA PRO A 42 15.02 -7.27 -17.07
C PRO A 42 13.58 -7.38 -16.57
N GLN A 43 12.88 -8.45 -16.96
CA GLN A 43 11.51 -8.72 -16.52
C GLN A 43 11.44 -8.99 -15.02
N VAL A 44 12.35 -9.82 -14.48
CA VAL A 44 12.43 -10.10 -13.04
C VAL A 44 12.76 -8.83 -12.26
N TYR A 45 13.68 -8.00 -12.76
CA TYR A 45 13.97 -6.71 -12.13
C TYR A 45 12.76 -5.77 -12.12
N GLY A 46 11.97 -5.73 -13.20
CA GLY A 46 10.74 -4.94 -13.28
C GLY A 46 9.69 -5.40 -12.27
N GLN A 47 9.45 -6.72 -12.20
CA GLN A 47 8.51 -7.31 -11.24
C GLN A 47 8.95 -7.08 -9.79
N LEU A 48 10.22 -7.34 -9.46
CA LEU A 48 10.77 -7.08 -8.12
C LEU A 48 10.60 -5.62 -7.71
N LEU A 49 10.96 -4.70 -8.60
CA LEU A 49 10.85 -3.29 -8.30
C LEU A 49 9.41 -2.88 -8.06
N ALA A 50 8.47 -3.30 -8.92
CA ALA A 50 7.05 -3.02 -8.75
C ALA A 50 6.46 -3.62 -7.46
N LEU A 51 6.86 -4.84 -7.11
CA LEU A 51 6.44 -5.49 -5.87
C LEU A 51 6.98 -4.77 -4.62
N TYR A 52 8.25 -4.36 -4.61
CA TYR A 52 8.77 -3.56 -3.49
C TYR A 52 8.00 -2.24 -3.31
N LEU A 53 7.64 -1.57 -4.40
CA LEU A 53 6.78 -0.38 -4.33
C LEU A 53 5.39 -0.71 -3.75
N LEU A 54 4.80 -1.84 -4.14
CA LEU A 54 3.50 -2.32 -3.62
C LEU A 54 3.56 -2.52 -2.10
N HIS A 55 4.63 -3.15 -1.60
CA HIS A 55 4.84 -3.38 -0.16
C HIS A 55 5.25 -2.12 0.62
N ASN A 56 5.41 -0.97 -0.05
CA ASN A 56 5.93 0.27 0.54
C ASN A 56 7.40 0.18 0.99
N ASP A 57 8.16 -0.81 0.51
CA ASP A 57 9.55 -0.97 0.89
C ASP A 57 10.46 -0.17 -0.04
N MET A 58 10.47 1.13 0.21
CA MET A 58 11.22 2.08 -0.58
C MET A 58 12.74 1.92 -0.45
N ASN A 59 13.21 1.35 0.65
CA ASN A 59 14.63 1.14 0.88
C ASN A 59 15.14 0.03 -0.03
N ASN A 60 14.48 -1.13 -0.02
CA ASN A 60 14.83 -2.25 -0.88
C ASN A 60 14.67 -1.90 -2.37
N ALA A 61 13.59 -1.19 -2.73
CA ALA A 61 13.43 -0.67 -4.10
C ALA A 61 14.63 0.20 -4.56
N ARG A 62 15.11 1.11 -3.69
CA ARG A 62 16.25 1.99 -4.00
C ARG A 62 17.57 1.23 -4.12
N TYR A 63 17.81 0.24 -3.25
CA TYR A 63 19.01 -0.58 -3.32
C TYR A 63 19.01 -1.48 -4.54
N LEU A 64 17.86 -2.07 -4.89
CA LEU A 64 17.69 -2.84 -6.12
C LEU A 64 17.96 -1.96 -7.35
N TRP A 65 17.40 -0.74 -7.41
CA TRP A 65 17.67 0.20 -8.50
C TRP A 65 19.16 0.51 -8.66
N LYS A 66 19.91 0.64 -7.57
CA LYS A 66 21.37 0.86 -7.64
C LYS A 66 22.12 -0.37 -8.14
N ARG A 67 21.67 -1.58 -7.79
CA ARG A 67 22.30 -2.85 -8.16
C ARG A 67 22.15 -3.19 -9.64
N ILE A 68 21.05 -2.79 -10.27
CA ILE A 68 20.79 -3.06 -11.69
C ILE A 68 21.85 -2.36 -12.58
N PRO A 69 22.54 -3.11 -13.48
CA PRO A 69 23.49 -2.55 -14.42
C PRO A 69 22.90 -1.47 -15.34
N GLN A 70 23.71 -0.46 -15.68
CA GLN A 70 23.26 0.66 -16.52
C GLN A 70 22.79 0.21 -17.91
N ALA A 71 23.40 -0.83 -18.48
CA ALA A 71 23.01 -1.40 -19.78
C ALA A 71 21.54 -1.88 -19.79
N ILE A 72 21.07 -2.47 -18.69
CA ILE A 72 19.68 -2.94 -18.57
C ILE A 72 18.72 -1.76 -18.44
N LYS A 73 19.10 -0.73 -17.68
CA LYS A 73 18.30 0.50 -17.51
C LYS A 73 18.10 1.24 -18.83
N SER A 74 19.14 1.34 -19.65
CA SER A 74 19.04 2.00 -20.96
C SER A 74 18.26 1.16 -21.98
N ALA A 75 18.32 -0.16 -21.87
CA ALA A 75 17.61 -1.06 -22.79
C ALA A 75 16.11 -1.18 -22.47
N ASN A 76 15.69 -0.94 -21.22
CA ASN A 76 14.32 -1.17 -20.76
C ASN A 76 13.69 0.12 -20.21
N PRO A 77 12.95 0.88 -21.04
CA PRO A 77 12.29 2.11 -20.59
C PRO A 77 11.21 1.84 -19.53
N GLU A 78 10.57 0.66 -19.54
CA GLU A 78 9.59 0.27 -18.52
C GLU A 78 10.19 0.30 -17.11
N LEU A 79 11.43 -0.18 -16.94
CA LEU A 79 12.11 -0.18 -15.64
C LEU A 79 12.35 1.25 -15.13
N THR A 80 12.70 2.17 -16.03
CA THR A 80 12.85 3.60 -15.70
C THR A 80 11.52 4.24 -15.33
N ALA A 81 10.42 3.83 -15.98
CA ALA A 81 9.07 4.31 -15.66
C ALA A 81 8.60 3.82 -14.28
N ILE A 82 8.85 2.55 -13.93
CA ILE A 82 8.57 2.01 -12.58
C ILE A 82 9.34 2.81 -11.53
N TRP A 83 10.63 3.08 -11.78
CA TRP A 83 11.43 3.87 -10.85
C TRP A 83 10.93 5.32 -10.71
N ALA A 84 10.46 5.94 -11.79
CA ALA A 84 9.86 7.27 -11.75
C ALA A 84 8.62 7.32 -10.85
N VAL A 85 7.78 6.27 -10.87
CA VAL A 85 6.66 6.11 -9.93
C VAL A 85 7.20 6.01 -8.50
N GLY A 86 8.23 5.19 -8.28
CA GLY A 86 8.90 5.06 -6.99
C GLY A 86 9.45 6.39 -6.44
N GLN A 87 9.98 7.27 -7.29
CA GLN A 87 10.44 8.60 -6.89
C GLN A 87 9.29 9.48 -6.38
N ARG A 88 8.11 9.40 -7.01
CA ARG A 88 6.91 10.12 -6.55
C ARG A 88 6.41 9.58 -5.21
N ILE A 89 6.47 8.27 -5.02
CA ILE A 89 6.16 7.62 -3.72
C ILE A 89 7.13 8.10 -2.64
N TRP A 90 8.43 8.18 -2.94
CA TRP A 90 9.45 8.69 -2.00
C TRP A 90 9.17 10.13 -1.57
N GLN A 91 8.78 10.98 -2.51
CA GLN A 91 8.43 12.39 -2.26
C GLN A 91 7.05 12.56 -1.61
N ARG A 92 6.27 11.47 -1.46
CA ARG A 92 4.88 11.47 -1.01
C ARG A 92 3.97 12.35 -1.87
N ASP A 93 4.29 12.46 -3.15
CA ASP A 93 3.50 13.20 -4.15
C ASP A 93 2.38 12.31 -4.70
N PHE A 94 1.24 12.25 -3.99
CA PHE A 94 0.10 11.40 -4.35
C PHE A 94 -0.43 11.67 -5.77
N PRO A 95 -0.73 12.91 -6.18
CA PRO A 95 -1.13 13.19 -7.56
C PRO A 95 -0.11 12.70 -8.58
N GLY A 96 1.18 12.96 -8.33
CA GLY A 96 2.26 12.53 -9.21
C GLY A 96 2.35 11.00 -9.34
N ILE A 97 2.06 10.25 -8.29
CA ILE A 97 1.99 8.78 -8.33
C ILE A 97 0.92 8.35 -9.34
N TYR A 98 -0.31 8.85 -9.21
CA TYR A 98 -1.41 8.46 -10.11
C TYR A 98 -1.14 8.85 -11.57
N SER A 99 -0.62 10.06 -11.80
CA SER A 99 -0.26 10.52 -13.15
C SER A 99 0.85 9.66 -13.76
N SER A 100 1.89 9.32 -12.99
CA SER A 100 3.00 8.49 -13.48
C SER A 100 2.58 7.06 -13.80
N ILE A 101 1.64 6.48 -13.02
CA ILE A 101 1.07 5.16 -13.29
C ILE A 101 0.24 5.18 -14.59
N ALA A 102 -0.54 6.23 -14.82
CA ALA A 102 -1.40 6.35 -16.00
C ALA A 102 -0.64 6.78 -17.27
N ALA A 103 0.54 7.39 -17.13
CA ALA A 103 1.31 7.91 -18.26
C ALA A 103 2.03 6.84 -19.09
N TYR A 104 2.20 5.63 -18.56
CA TYR A 104 2.96 4.56 -19.19
C TYR A 104 2.10 3.32 -19.46
N GLN A 105 2.34 2.65 -20.60
CA GLN A 105 1.67 1.40 -20.94
C GLN A 105 2.47 0.21 -20.39
N TRP A 106 1.99 -0.37 -19.31
CA TRP A 106 2.64 -1.50 -18.62
C TRP A 106 2.49 -2.80 -19.40
N SER A 107 3.50 -3.66 -19.32
CA SER A 107 3.44 -5.05 -19.78
C SER A 107 2.40 -5.85 -19.01
N GLU A 108 1.88 -6.93 -19.59
CA GLU A 108 0.87 -7.80 -18.95
C GLU A 108 1.34 -8.35 -17.60
N SER A 109 2.65 -8.48 -17.41
CA SER A 109 3.25 -8.99 -16.18
C SER A 109 3.29 -7.96 -15.04
N ILE A 110 3.36 -6.66 -15.37
CA ILE A 110 3.53 -5.56 -14.41
C ILE A 110 2.22 -4.81 -14.18
N LEU A 111 1.35 -4.73 -15.19
CA LEU A 111 0.04 -4.10 -15.13
C LEU A 111 -0.77 -4.47 -13.87
N PRO A 112 -0.97 -5.75 -13.51
CA PRO A 112 -1.75 -6.10 -12.31
C PRO A 112 -1.09 -5.63 -11.01
N ILE A 113 0.25 -5.56 -10.96
CA ILE A 113 1.01 -5.08 -9.80
C ILE A 113 0.83 -3.56 -9.67
N MET A 114 0.87 -2.84 -10.79
CA MET A 114 0.70 -1.37 -10.82
C MET A 114 -0.73 -0.94 -10.49
N GLU A 115 -1.73 -1.70 -10.92
CA GLU A 115 -3.12 -1.48 -10.50
C GLU A 115 -3.32 -1.73 -9.00
N ALA A 116 -2.74 -2.82 -8.48
CA ALA A 116 -2.73 -3.10 -7.05
C ALA A 116 -2.00 -2.00 -6.26
N LEU A 117 -0.91 -1.45 -6.80
CA LEU A 117 -0.14 -0.35 -6.20
C LEU A 117 -0.98 0.93 -6.17
N ARG A 118 -1.68 1.25 -7.25
CA ARG A 118 -2.61 2.39 -7.33
C ARG A 118 -3.67 2.30 -6.24
N GLU A 119 -4.30 1.14 -6.11
CA GLU A 119 -5.37 0.92 -5.12
C GLU A 119 -4.84 0.87 -3.68
N SER A 120 -3.68 0.27 -3.45
CA SER A 120 -2.98 0.29 -2.16
C SER A 120 -2.64 1.72 -1.74
N THR A 121 -2.12 2.54 -2.66
CA THR A 121 -1.79 3.95 -2.43
C THR A 121 -3.03 4.76 -2.07
N ARG A 122 -4.15 4.54 -2.76
CA ARG A 122 -5.43 5.18 -2.45
C ARG A 122 -5.94 4.83 -1.05
N ARG A 123 -5.90 3.53 -0.69
CA ARG A 123 -6.27 3.08 0.67
C ARG A 123 -5.38 3.70 1.74
N ARG A 124 -4.08 3.80 1.49
CA ARG A 124 -3.13 4.47 2.41
C ARG A 124 -3.42 5.97 2.53
N ALA A 125 -3.67 6.66 1.42
CA ALA A 125 -4.02 8.07 1.42
C ALA A 125 -5.31 8.33 2.21
N PHE A 126 -6.33 7.49 2.01
CA PHE A 126 -7.58 7.56 2.75
C PHE A 126 -7.35 7.37 4.26
N GLY A 127 -6.62 6.32 4.66
CA GLY A 127 -6.30 6.06 6.07
C GLY A 127 -5.47 7.18 6.72
N LEU A 128 -4.54 7.77 5.97
CA LEU A 128 -3.75 8.91 6.42
C LEU A 128 -4.64 10.12 6.68
N VAL A 129 -5.53 10.45 5.75
CA VAL A 129 -6.47 11.58 5.91
C VAL A 129 -7.39 11.35 7.11
N ALA A 130 -7.92 10.14 7.26
CA ALA A 130 -8.78 9.76 8.37
C ALA A 130 -8.13 9.96 9.75
N GLN A 131 -6.81 9.75 9.84
CA GLN A 131 -6.08 9.80 11.11
C GLN A 131 -5.45 11.16 11.40
N ALA A 132 -4.98 11.86 10.35
CA ALA A 132 -4.16 13.07 10.49
C ALA A 132 -4.96 14.37 10.37
N TYR A 133 -6.15 14.36 9.77
CA TYR A 133 -6.94 15.56 9.53
C TYR A 133 -8.27 15.54 10.28
N THR A 134 -8.58 16.63 10.98
CA THR A 134 -9.91 16.90 11.54
C THR A 134 -10.83 17.51 10.48
N SER A 135 -10.27 18.34 9.60
CA SER A 135 -10.94 18.90 8.44
C SER A 135 -9.93 19.07 7.31
N ILE A 136 -10.37 18.86 6.07
CA ILE A 136 -9.57 18.98 4.86
C ILE A 136 -10.44 19.52 3.72
N THR A 137 -9.88 20.34 2.83
CA THR A 137 -10.61 20.79 1.63
C THR A 137 -10.90 19.60 0.70
N ALA A 138 -12.07 19.57 0.07
CA ALA A 138 -12.45 18.52 -0.86
C ALA A 138 -11.48 18.38 -2.04
N GLU A 139 -10.88 19.49 -2.50
CA GLU A 139 -9.87 19.51 -3.56
C GLU A 139 -8.58 18.81 -3.15
N ALA A 140 -8.02 19.15 -1.97
CA ALA A 140 -6.85 18.47 -1.45
C ALA A 140 -7.12 16.98 -1.22
N PHE A 141 -8.28 16.63 -0.66
CA PHE A 141 -8.66 15.23 -0.48
C PHE A 141 -8.75 14.47 -1.81
N ALA A 142 -9.40 15.06 -2.82
CA ALA A 142 -9.48 14.49 -4.16
C ALA A 142 -8.09 14.25 -4.78
N ALA A 143 -7.17 15.19 -4.58
CA ALA A 143 -5.77 15.06 -4.99
C ALA A 143 -5.05 13.91 -4.28
N PHE A 144 -5.32 13.68 -2.98
CA PHE A 144 -4.77 12.55 -2.22
C PHE A 144 -5.26 11.19 -2.73
N VAL A 145 -6.53 11.06 -3.11
CA VAL A 145 -7.12 9.77 -3.55
C VAL A 145 -7.04 9.54 -5.06
N GLY A 146 -6.67 10.56 -5.83
CA GLY A 146 -6.57 10.50 -7.29
C GLY A 146 -7.92 10.36 -8.00
N HIS A 147 -8.95 11.02 -7.47
CA HIS A 147 -10.31 11.06 -8.02
C HIS A 147 -10.72 12.48 -8.35
N SER A 148 -11.82 12.64 -9.10
CA SER A 148 -12.49 13.94 -9.18
C SER A 148 -13.05 14.33 -7.81
N VAL A 149 -13.28 15.64 -7.61
CA VAL A 149 -13.83 16.15 -6.35
C VAL A 149 -15.20 15.54 -6.06
N GLU A 150 -16.02 15.36 -7.08
CA GLU A 150 -17.36 14.79 -6.95
C GLU A 150 -17.31 13.31 -6.55
N GLU A 151 -16.40 12.53 -7.14
CA GLU A 151 -16.20 11.12 -6.77
C GLU A 151 -15.66 10.98 -5.36
N ALA A 152 -14.69 11.82 -4.99
CA ALA A 152 -14.08 11.81 -3.68
C ALA A 152 -15.12 12.13 -2.59
N VAL A 153 -15.95 13.16 -2.79
CA VAL A 153 -17.02 13.52 -1.85
C VAL A 153 -18.08 12.41 -1.74
N ARG A 154 -18.50 11.82 -2.87
CA ARG A 154 -19.44 10.67 -2.83
C ARG A 154 -18.85 9.49 -2.06
N GLY A 155 -17.56 9.20 -2.25
CA GLY A 155 -16.87 8.12 -1.57
C GLY A 155 -16.75 8.29 -0.06
N VAL A 156 -16.54 9.52 0.43
CA VAL A 156 -16.43 9.77 1.87
C VAL A 156 -17.79 9.75 2.57
N VAL A 157 -18.84 10.22 1.89
CA VAL A 157 -20.21 10.18 2.42
C VAL A 157 -20.71 8.73 2.57
N SER A 158 -20.39 7.85 1.63
CA SER A 158 -20.74 6.42 1.75
C SER A 158 -19.98 5.70 2.88
N GLN A 159 -18.81 6.22 3.26
CA GLN A 159 -17.99 5.74 4.38
C GLN A 159 -18.36 6.41 5.72
N GLY A 160 -19.41 7.23 5.77
CA GLY A 160 -19.90 7.87 6.99
C GLY A 160 -19.17 9.15 7.41
N TRP A 161 -18.29 9.70 6.56
CA TRP A 161 -17.68 11.00 6.82
C TRP A 161 -18.65 12.13 6.49
N GLN A 162 -18.43 13.28 7.12
CA GLN A 162 -19.24 14.47 6.87
C GLN A 162 -18.58 15.34 5.80
N ALA A 163 -19.37 15.87 4.88
CA ALA A 163 -18.93 16.82 3.86
C ALA A 163 -19.85 18.03 3.87
N ASP A 164 -19.30 19.23 3.99
CA ASP A 164 -20.04 20.48 3.93
C ASP A 164 -19.94 21.08 2.52
N PRO A 165 -21.05 21.12 1.76
CA PRO A 165 -21.06 21.65 0.40
C PRO A 165 -20.84 23.17 0.33
N ASN A 166 -21.12 23.91 1.40
CA ASN A 166 -20.97 25.37 1.41
C ASN A 166 -19.51 25.79 1.55
N THR A 167 -18.78 25.12 2.45
CA THR A 167 -17.37 25.40 2.72
C THR A 167 -16.42 24.55 1.86
N ARG A 168 -16.93 23.56 1.13
CA ARG A 168 -16.18 22.54 0.38
C ARG A 168 -15.17 21.79 1.27
N MET A 169 -15.55 21.55 2.52
CA MET A 169 -14.73 20.85 3.51
C MET A 169 -15.24 19.44 3.73
N VAL A 170 -14.31 18.51 3.87
CA VAL A 170 -14.54 17.13 4.31
C VAL A 170 -14.03 17.00 5.74
N MET A 171 -14.83 16.40 6.60
CA MET A 171 -14.52 16.10 7.99
C MET A 171 -14.38 14.59 8.15
N PRO A 172 -13.14 14.06 8.12
CA PRO A 172 -12.90 12.64 8.26
C PRO A 172 -13.33 12.14 9.63
N GLN A 173 -13.92 10.96 9.68
CA GLN A 173 -14.10 10.25 10.95
C GLN A 173 -12.89 9.37 11.21
N LYS A 174 -12.24 9.62 12.35
CA LYS A 174 -11.15 8.78 12.81
C LYS A 174 -11.72 7.38 13.08
N PRO A 175 -11.13 6.31 12.50
CA PRO A 175 -11.55 4.97 12.84
C PRO A 175 -11.38 4.74 14.35
N ASP A 176 -12.35 4.05 14.95
CA ASP A 176 -12.28 3.71 16.36
C ASP A 176 -10.94 3.01 16.65
N PRO A 177 -10.27 3.34 17.77
CA PRO A 177 -9.04 2.66 18.13
C PRO A 177 -9.31 1.15 18.18
N PRO A 178 -8.35 0.32 17.71
CA PRO A 178 -8.50 -1.12 17.80
C PRO A 178 -8.81 -1.47 19.27
N PRO A 179 -9.78 -2.36 19.52
CA PRO A 179 -10.12 -2.75 20.88
C PRO A 179 -8.82 -3.19 21.54
N VAL A 180 -8.45 -2.54 22.64
CA VAL A 180 -7.26 -2.87 23.41
C VAL A 180 -7.39 -4.35 23.71
N SER A 181 -6.51 -5.18 23.14
CA SER A 181 -6.48 -6.60 23.44
C SER A 181 -6.11 -6.69 24.91
N LEU A 182 -7.12 -6.83 25.76
CA LEU A 182 -6.93 -7.27 27.13
C LEU A 182 -6.31 -8.65 26.98
N VAL A 183 -4.98 -8.72 27.07
CA VAL A 183 -4.27 -10.00 27.09
C VAL A 183 -4.97 -10.81 28.18
N PRO A 184 -5.54 -11.99 27.87
CA PRO A 184 -6.24 -12.78 28.86
C PRO A 184 -5.36 -12.94 30.09
N ASN A 185 -5.94 -12.74 31.28
CA ASN A 185 -5.20 -12.65 32.54
C ASN A 185 -4.24 -13.86 32.73
N GLU A 186 -4.63 -15.04 32.22
CA GLU A 186 -3.82 -16.25 32.22
C GLU A 186 -2.54 -16.16 31.37
N GLN A 187 -2.59 -15.52 30.19
CA GLN A 187 -1.40 -15.29 29.36
C GLN A 187 -0.46 -14.26 29.99
N GLN A 188 -1.01 -13.29 30.73
CA GLN A 188 -0.20 -12.36 31.54
C GLN A 188 0.47 -13.09 32.71
N LEU A 189 -0.26 -13.96 33.40
CA LEU A 189 0.26 -14.78 34.50
C LEU A 189 1.33 -15.77 34.02
N ALA A 190 1.13 -16.43 32.88
CA ALA A 190 2.14 -17.33 32.30
C ALA A 190 3.45 -16.58 32.00
N ARG A 191 3.37 -15.39 31.39
CA ARG A 191 4.54 -14.54 31.13
C ARG A 191 5.23 -14.09 32.42
N LEU A 192 4.45 -13.73 33.46
CA LEU A 192 5.00 -13.35 34.75
C LEU A 192 5.73 -14.52 35.41
N THR A 193 5.17 -15.73 35.35
CA THR A 193 5.83 -16.95 35.84
C THR A 193 7.13 -17.22 35.08
N ASP A 194 7.14 -17.07 33.76
CA ASP A 194 8.36 -17.22 32.95
C ASP A 194 9.43 -16.19 33.33
N TYR A 195 9.04 -14.93 33.57
CA TYR A 195 9.97 -13.89 34.05
C TYR A 195 10.56 -14.19 35.42
N VAL A 196 9.74 -14.69 36.35
CA VAL A 196 10.20 -15.05 37.71
C VAL A 196 11.17 -16.24 37.62
N ALA A 197 10.82 -17.29 36.88
CA ALA A 197 11.69 -18.46 36.69
C ALA A 197 13.03 -18.11 36.01
N PHE A 198 13.04 -17.13 35.11
CA PHE A 198 14.27 -16.62 34.48
C PHE A 198 15.17 -15.83 35.43
N LEU A 199 14.59 -15.07 36.38
CA LEU A 199 15.36 -14.25 37.33
C LEU A 199 15.83 -15.02 38.56
N GLU A 200 15.18 -16.15 38.89
CA GLU A 200 15.55 -17.00 40.02
C GLU A 200 16.69 -17.99 39.72
N ASN A 201 17.06 -18.17 38.44
CA ASN A 201 18.24 -18.95 38.01
C ASN A 201 19.39 -18.04 37.56
#